data_AF-A0A3D1TAF3-F1
#
_entry.id   AF-A0A3D1TAF3-F1
#
_cell.length_a   1.000
_cell.length_b   1.000
_cell.length_c   1.000
_cell.angle_alpha   90.00
_cell.angle_beta   90.00
_cell.angle_gamma   90.00
#
_symmetry.space_group_name_H-M   'P 1'
#
loop_
_entity.id
_entity.type
_entity.pdbx_description
1 polymer ?
#
loop_
_entity_poly.entity_id
_entity_poly.type
_entity_poly.pdbx_seq_one_letter_code
_entity_poly.pdbx_strand_id
1 'polypeptide(L)'
;MLGFLRIFPLPHEWWPPQKTKTIRLDMSTRTHLKRTPPVSHAVTPLVLEATFLVTLNALLLVMTVLRESELFWRNKGGYPIPFRAFVLNYYAPLFLLMALANVLFSVLGFQRVRKLGLLLVIFFVFASGIWFLFGSTVAIMVANNVINLLENRPMHWH
;
A
#
# COMPACT_ATOMS: atom_id res chain seq x y z
N MET A 1 -71.35 18.98 -8.67
CA MET A 1 -71.50 17.58 -8.23
C MET A 1 -70.69 17.43 -6.94
N LEU A 2 -71.21 17.74 -5.74
CA LEU A 2 -72.18 17.00 -4.90
C LEU A 2 -71.85 15.51 -4.72
N GLY A 3 -71.70 15.10 -3.45
CA GLY A 3 -71.84 13.71 -2.97
C GLY A 3 -70.66 13.20 -2.14
N PHE A 4 -70.51 13.60 -0.88
CA PHE A 4 -70.84 12.79 0.30
C PHE A 4 -70.04 11.48 0.45
N LEU A 5 -69.23 11.39 1.52
CA LEU A 5 -69.57 10.52 2.66
C LEU A 5 -68.76 10.88 3.91
N ARG A 6 -69.53 10.92 5.00
CA ARG A 6 -69.23 11.29 6.38
C ARG A 6 -68.68 10.08 7.15
N ILE A 7 -67.83 10.38 8.13
CA ILE A 7 -67.86 9.88 9.51
C ILE A 7 -67.72 8.36 9.72
N PHE A 8 -66.56 7.96 10.25
CA PHE A 8 -66.48 6.98 11.33
C PHE A 8 -65.56 7.53 12.44
N PRO A 9 -65.94 7.44 13.72
CA PRO A 9 -65.09 7.82 14.84
C PRO A 9 -63.98 6.78 15.01
N LEU A 10 -62.74 7.25 15.16
CA LEU A 10 -61.62 6.37 15.53
C LEU A 10 -61.89 5.80 16.93
N PRO A 11 -61.79 4.47 17.13
CA PRO A 11 -61.86 3.87 18.44
C PRO A 11 -60.67 4.35 19.28
N HIS A 12 -60.98 5.12 20.32
CA HIS A 12 -60.13 5.30 21.48
C HIS A 12 -59.94 3.89 22.11
N GLU A 13 -58.69 3.48 22.39
CA GLU A 13 -58.28 2.22 23.08
C GLU A 13 -57.54 1.16 22.25
N TRP A 14 -56.37 1.47 21.67
CA TRP A 14 -55.36 0.43 21.37
C TRP A 14 -53.93 0.92 21.59
N TRP A 15 -53.67 1.64 22.69
CA TRP A 15 -52.29 1.84 23.16
C TRP A 15 -51.89 0.61 24.00
N PRO A 16 -50.94 -0.23 23.56
CA PRO A 16 -50.34 -1.18 24.49
C PRO A 16 -49.64 -0.37 25.60
N PRO A 17 -49.69 -0.82 26.87
CA PRO A 17 -48.97 -0.13 27.93
C PRO A 17 -47.50 -0.06 27.51
N GLN A 18 -46.99 1.17 27.33
CA GLN A 18 -45.55 1.38 27.22
C GLN A 18 -44.96 0.86 28.53
N LYS A 19 -44.41 -0.36 28.51
CA LYS A 19 -43.45 -0.77 29.51
C LYS A 19 -42.30 0.22 29.39
N THR A 20 -42.32 1.24 30.24
CA THR A 20 -41.17 2.06 30.58
C THR A 20 -40.12 1.08 31.10
N LYS A 21 -39.33 0.54 30.17
CA LYS A 21 -38.03 -0.04 30.48
C LYS A 21 -37.23 1.15 30.95
N THR A 22 -37.26 1.40 32.26
CA THR A 22 -36.31 2.26 32.94
C THR A 22 -34.96 1.61 32.69
N ILE A 23 -34.31 1.99 31.59
CA ILE A 23 -32.91 1.70 31.36
C ILE A 23 -32.21 2.48 32.47
N ARG A 24 -31.98 1.83 33.62
CA ARG A 24 -30.91 2.22 34.51
C ARG A 24 -29.66 2.14 33.65
N LEU A 25 -29.22 3.30 33.16
CA LEU A 25 -27.84 3.51 32.78
C LEU A 25 -27.04 3.26 34.04
N ASP A 26 -26.64 2.00 34.21
CA ASP A 26 -25.66 1.62 35.21
C ASP A 26 -24.37 2.36 34.86
N MET A 27 -24.11 3.46 35.58
CA MET A 27 -22.90 4.25 35.44
C MET A 27 -21.64 3.48 35.90
N SER A 28 -21.77 2.24 36.38
CA SER A 28 -20.62 1.42 36.80
C SER A 28 -19.88 0.75 35.65
N THR A 29 -20.46 0.65 34.45
CA THR A 29 -19.84 -0.05 33.30
C THR A 29 -19.05 0.89 32.36
N ARG A 30 -18.50 1.98 32.88
CA ARG A 30 -17.66 2.93 32.13
C ARG A 30 -16.15 2.72 32.32
N THR A 31 -15.71 1.57 32.80
CA THR A 31 -14.29 1.33 33.14
C THR A 31 -13.48 0.55 32.10
N HIS A 32 -14.06 0.16 30.96
CA HIS A 32 -13.30 -0.49 29.88
C HIS A 32 -13.60 0.07 28.49
N LEU A 33 -13.72 1.40 28.37
CA LEU A 33 -13.44 2.05 27.09
C LEU A 33 -11.95 1.84 26.81
N LYS A 34 -11.64 0.73 26.13
CA LYS A 34 -10.33 0.41 25.57
C LYS A 34 -9.98 1.60 24.67
N ARG A 35 -9.23 2.56 25.21
CA ARG A 35 -8.76 3.74 24.48
C ARG A 35 -8.05 3.21 23.24
N THR A 36 -8.72 3.27 22.09
CA THR A 36 -8.05 3.07 20.82
C THR A 36 -6.98 4.14 20.75
N PRO A 37 -5.70 3.79 20.54
CA PRO A 37 -4.65 4.79 20.41
C PRO A 37 -5.05 5.77 19.31
N PRO A 38 -4.77 7.08 19.46
CA PRO A 38 -5.15 8.05 18.46
C PRO A 38 -4.57 7.65 17.10
N VAL A 39 -5.34 7.85 16.03
CA VAL A 39 -5.04 7.45 14.65
C VAL A 39 -3.62 7.91 14.24
N SER A 40 -3.14 9.01 14.80
CA SER A 40 -1.78 9.54 14.61
C SER A 40 -0.67 8.52 14.93
N HIS A 41 -0.80 7.65 15.93
CA HIS A 41 0.25 6.69 16.28
C HIS A 41 0.37 5.52 15.29
N ALA A 42 -0.70 5.22 14.54
CA ALA A 42 -0.70 4.15 13.54
C ALA A 42 -0.33 4.64 12.13
N VAL A 43 -0.61 5.91 11.82
CA VAL A 43 -0.31 6.52 10.50
C VAL A 43 1.20 6.73 10.31
N THR A 44 1.87 7.29 11.31
CA THR A 44 3.30 7.66 11.22
C THR A 44 4.22 6.48 10.85
N PRO A 45 4.13 5.29 11.48
CA PRO A 45 5.01 4.18 11.12
C PRO A 45 4.74 3.66 9.72
N LEU A 46 3.47 3.57 9.29
CA LEU A 46 3.11 3.07 7.96
C LEU A 46 3.65 4.00 6.86
N VAL A 47 3.48 5.31 7.02
CA VAL A 47 3.96 6.30 6.04
C VAL A 47 5.48 6.30 6.00
N LEU A 48 6.15 6.14 7.14
CA LEU A 48 7.61 6.05 7.18
C LEU A 48 8.13 4.80 6.48
N GLU A 49 7.56 3.62 6.79
CA GLU A 49 7.88 2.34 6.13
C GLU A 49 7.67 2.45 4.61
N ALA A 50 6.54 3.01 4.19
CA ALA A 50 6.21 3.19 2.78
C ALA A 50 7.16 4.15 2.07
N THR A 51 7.45 5.30 2.67
CA THR A 51 8.35 6.32 2.10
C THR A 51 9.77 5.77 1.97
N PHE A 52 10.23 5.00 2.96
CA PHE A 52 11.50 4.31 2.91
C PHE A 52 11.55 3.31 1.74
N LEU A 53 10.52 2.47 1.58
CA LEU A 53 10.44 1.52 0.47
C LEU A 53 10.36 2.19 -0.90
N VAL A 54 9.59 3.29 -1.03
CA VAL A 54 9.54 4.09 -2.27
C VAL A 54 10.94 4.59 -2.63
N THR A 55 11.66 5.13 -1.66
CA THR A 55 13.03 5.64 -1.86
C THR A 55 13.99 4.53 -2.29
N LEU A 56 13.93 3.36 -1.66
CA LEU A 56 14.76 2.22 -2.03
C LEU A 56 14.41 1.66 -3.41
N ASN A 57 13.13 1.59 -3.78
CA ASN A 57 12.73 1.16 -5.11
C ASN A 57 13.15 2.16 -6.19
N ALA A 58 13.10 3.47 -5.90
CA ALA A 58 13.62 4.49 -6.80
C ALA A 58 15.15 4.38 -6.98
N LEU A 59 15.88 4.13 -5.90
CA LEU A 59 17.32 3.88 -5.97
C LEU A 59 17.63 2.61 -6.78
N LEU A 60 16.88 1.54 -6.57
CA LEU A 60 17.02 0.29 -7.33
C LEU A 60 16.76 0.54 -8.83
N LEU A 61 15.76 1.33 -9.18
CA LEU A 61 15.47 1.72 -10.57
C LEU A 61 16.67 2.48 -11.19
N VAL A 62 17.25 3.44 -10.48
CA VAL A 62 18.45 4.15 -10.94
C VAL A 62 19.62 3.19 -11.14
N MET A 63 19.86 2.29 -10.17
CA MET A 63 20.90 1.26 -10.30
C MET A 63 20.65 0.33 -11.50
N THR A 64 19.38 0.02 -11.79
CA THR A 64 18.98 -0.78 -12.96
C THR A 64 19.37 -0.06 -14.24
N VAL A 65 18.94 1.18 -14.41
CA VAL A 65 19.26 2.00 -15.59
C VAL A 65 20.77 2.11 -15.80
N LEU A 66 21.53 2.31 -14.72
CA LEU A 66 22.99 2.33 -14.79
C LEU A 66 23.56 0.96 -15.21
N ARG A 67 23.19 -0.11 -14.52
CA ARG A 67 23.67 -1.47 -14.79
C ARG A 67 23.39 -1.91 -16.23
N GLU A 68 22.21 -1.56 -16.73
CA GLU A 68 21.72 -1.87 -18.06
C GLU A 68 22.27 -0.95 -19.17
N SER A 69 22.97 0.13 -18.81
CA SER A 69 23.53 1.08 -19.77
C SER A 69 24.88 0.64 -20.33
N GLU A 70 25.01 0.75 -21.66
CA GLU A 70 26.27 0.46 -22.34
C GLU A 70 27.42 1.44 -21.97
N LEU A 71 27.13 2.60 -21.41
CA LEU A 71 28.19 3.51 -20.96
C LEU A 71 28.79 3.09 -19.61
N PHE A 72 27.99 2.40 -18.79
CA PHE A 72 28.33 2.06 -17.41
C PHE A 72 29.20 0.79 -17.32
N TRP A 73 28.77 -0.30 -17.96
CA TRP A 73 29.57 -1.55 -18.04
C TRP A 73 30.94 -1.31 -18.71
N ARG A 74 31.05 -0.50 -19.77
CA ARG A 74 32.33 -0.19 -20.45
C ARG A 74 33.12 0.92 -19.77
N ASN A 75 32.59 1.51 -18.70
CA ASN A 75 33.15 2.66 -18.02
C ASN A 75 33.50 3.84 -18.95
N LYS A 76 32.77 4.00 -20.07
CA LYS A 76 33.03 5.05 -21.07
C LYS A 76 32.69 6.45 -20.56
N GLY A 77 31.87 6.55 -19.52
CA GLY A 77 31.52 7.81 -18.85
C GLY A 77 32.46 8.24 -17.73
N GLY A 78 33.54 7.49 -17.45
CA GLY A 78 34.46 7.82 -16.35
C GLY A 78 33.83 7.67 -14.97
N TYR A 79 32.95 6.68 -14.79
CA TYR A 79 32.30 6.44 -13.50
C TYR A 79 33.34 6.01 -12.45
N PRO A 80 33.21 6.46 -11.19
CA PRO A 80 34.10 6.02 -10.12
C PRO A 80 34.09 4.49 -9.97
N ILE A 81 35.28 3.88 -9.97
CA ILE A 81 35.43 2.41 -9.89
C ILE A 81 34.71 1.81 -8.68
N PRO A 82 34.79 2.38 -7.45
CA PRO A 82 34.09 1.83 -6.30
C PRO A 82 32.57 1.82 -6.47
N PHE A 83 32.01 2.88 -7.06
CA PHE A 83 30.57 2.97 -7.32
C PHE A 83 30.12 1.93 -8.35
N ARG A 84 30.88 1.76 -9.43
CA ARG A 84 30.60 0.74 -10.45
C ARG A 84 30.67 -0.67 -9.86
N ALA A 85 31.70 -0.98 -9.08
CA ALA A 85 31.83 -2.26 -8.39
C ALA A 85 30.66 -2.50 -7.43
N PHE A 86 30.25 -1.47 -6.70
CA PHE A 86 29.08 -1.55 -5.82
C PHE A 86 27.81 -1.90 -6.59
N VAL A 87 27.49 -1.19 -7.67
CA VAL A 87 26.30 -1.47 -8.47
C VAL A 87 26.34 -2.88 -9.04
N LEU A 88 27.45 -3.30 -9.65
CA LEU A 88 27.53 -4.62 -10.28
C LEU A 88 27.45 -5.78 -9.28
N ASN A 89 28.05 -5.65 -8.10
CA ASN A 89 28.10 -6.73 -7.11
C ASN A 89 26.85 -6.80 -6.22
N TYR A 90 26.27 -5.65 -5.87
CA TYR A 90 25.16 -5.60 -4.90
C TYR A 90 23.78 -5.48 -5.55
N TYR A 91 23.69 -5.24 -6.86
CA TYR A 91 22.39 -5.11 -7.53
C TYR A 91 21.51 -6.36 -7.36
N ALA A 92 22.02 -7.55 -7.72
CA ALA A 92 21.24 -8.79 -7.64
C ALA A 92 20.72 -9.11 -6.22
N PRO A 93 21.55 -9.08 -5.16
CA PRO A 93 21.04 -9.31 -3.81
C PRO A 93 20.07 -8.21 -3.37
N LEU A 94 20.31 -6.94 -3.73
CA LEU A 94 19.38 -5.85 -3.42
C LEU A 94 18.02 -6.03 -4.13
N PHE A 95 18.03 -6.47 -5.39
CA PHE A 95 16.81 -6.74 -6.15
C PHE A 95 15.95 -7.82 -5.46
N LEU A 96 16.57 -8.93 -5.05
CA LEU A 96 15.87 -10.02 -4.35
C LEU A 96 15.34 -9.58 -2.98
N LEU A 97 16.15 -8.84 -2.22
CA LEU A 97 15.72 -8.28 -0.93
C LEU A 97 14.55 -7.30 -1.11
N MET A 98 14.56 -6.50 -2.19
CA MET A 98 13.48 -5.55 -2.46
C MET A 98 12.20 -6.25 -2.90
N ALA A 99 12.30 -7.30 -3.71
CA ALA A 99 11.15 -8.14 -4.06
C ALA A 99 10.48 -8.69 -2.79
N LEU A 100 11.27 -9.26 -1.87
CA LEU A 100 10.78 -9.77 -0.60
C LEU A 100 10.17 -8.66 0.27
N ALA A 101 10.85 -7.52 0.39
CA ALA A 101 10.37 -6.39 1.20
C ALA A 101 9.04 -5.83 0.66
N ASN A 102 8.89 -5.71 -0.66
CA ASN A 102 7.65 -5.26 -1.30
C ASN A 102 6.48 -6.23 -1.04
N VAL A 103 6.74 -7.54 -1.10
CA VAL A 103 5.74 -8.57 -0.77
C VAL A 103 5.36 -8.51 0.71
N LEU A 104 6.35 -8.44 1.62
CA LEU A 104 6.11 -8.36 3.06
C LEU A 104 5.32 -7.09 3.42
N PHE A 105 5.69 -5.94 2.86
CA PHE A 105 4.94 -4.70 3.04
C PHE A 105 3.49 -4.83 2.54
N SER A 106 3.29 -5.46 1.38
CA SER A 106 1.96 -5.68 0.81
C SER A 106 1.09 -6.56 1.70
N VAL A 107 1.62 -7.69 2.16
CA VAL A 107 0.86 -8.65 2.97
C VAL A 107 0.65 -8.14 4.39
N LEU A 108 1.72 -7.75 5.09
CA LEU A 108 1.66 -7.32 6.48
C LEU A 108 1.01 -5.95 6.63
N GLY A 109 1.30 -5.02 5.73
CA GLY A 109 0.69 -3.69 5.72
C GLY A 109 -0.81 -3.78 5.50
N PHE A 110 -1.27 -4.57 4.53
CA PHE A 110 -2.70 -4.79 4.29
C PHE A 110 -3.42 -5.36 5.52
N GLN A 111 -2.83 -6.38 6.18
CA GLN A 111 -3.40 -6.96 7.39
C GLN A 111 -3.58 -5.94 8.52
N ARG A 112 -2.65 -4.98 8.66
CA ARG A 112 -2.72 -3.90 9.66
C ARG A 112 -3.82 -2.88 9.34
N VAL A 113 -3.98 -2.50 8.08
CA VAL A 113 -4.85 -1.37 7.69
C VAL A 113 -6.25 -1.77 7.20
N ARG A 114 -6.51 -3.05 6.90
CA ARG A 114 -7.77 -3.51 6.28
C ARG A 114 -9.07 -3.12 7.00
N LYS A 115 -9.01 -2.76 8.28
CA LYS A 115 -10.17 -2.33 9.09
C LYS A 115 -10.28 -0.81 9.23
N LEU A 116 -9.35 -0.05 8.66
CA LEU A 116 -9.19 1.39 8.87
C LEU A 116 -9.33 2.10 7.52
N GLY A 117 -10.56 2.51 7.17
CA GLY A 117 -10.91 2.96 5.81
C GLY A 117 -9.96 4.00 5.18
N LEU A 118 -9.62 5.07 5.90
CA LEU A 118 -8.69 6.09 5.39
C LEU A 118 -7.25 5.55 5.21
N LEU A 119 -6.78 4.76 6.17
CA LEU A 119 -5.45 4.14 6.12
C LEU A 119 -5.35 3.09 5.00
N LEU A 120 -6.46 2.44 4.67
CA LEU A 120 -6.53 1.51 3.55
C LEU A 120 -6.29 2.22 2.22
N VAL A 121 -6.90 3.39 2.01
CA VAL A 121 -6.66 4.20 0.79
C VAL A 121 -5.21 4.63 0.70
N ILE A 122 -4.66 5.19 1.79
CA ILE A 122 -3.25 5.62 1.86
C ILE A 122 -2.33 4.44 1.54
N PHE A 123 -2.59 3.28 2.13
CA PHE A 123 -1.82 2.07 1.87
C PHE A 123 -1.83 1.67 0.39
N PHE A 124 -3.00 1.67 -0.26
CA PHE A 124 -3.07 1.31 -1.67
C PHE A 124 -2.34 2.28 -2.58
N VAL A 125 -2.36 3.59 -2.28
CA VAL A 125 -1.58 4.60 -3.03
C VAL A 125 -0.09 4.28 -2.96
N PHE A 126 0.44 4.03 -1.75
CA PHE A 126 1.85 3.70 -1.57
C PHE A 126 2.21 2.33 -2.17
N ALA A 127 1.41 1.30 -1.92
CA ALA A 127 1.64 -0.04 -2.45
C ALA A 127 1.67 -0.03 -3.98
N SER A 128 0.75 0.71 -4.62
CA SER A 128 0.73 0.85 -6.08
C SER A 128 1.99 1.55 -6.60
N GLY A 129 2.43 2.64 -5.94
CA GLY A 129 3.67 3.33 -6.30
C GLY A 129 4.92 2.44 -6.16
N ILE A 130 5.00 1.67 -5.08
CA ILE A 130 6.09 0.71 -4.84
C ILE A 130 6.14 -0.35 -5.95
N TRP A 131 5.00 -0.97 -6.25
CA TRP A 131 4.93 -1.99 -7.31
C TRP A 131 5.14 -1.43 -8.71
N PHE A 132 4.72 -0.19 -8.97
CA PHE A 132 5.00 0.49 -10.23
C PHE A 132 6.51 0.71 -10.43
N LEU A 133 7.21 1.20 -9.40
CA LEU A 133 8.66 1.39 -9.45
C LEU A 133 9.39 0.06 -9.62
N PHE A 134 9.02 -0.96 -8.85
CA PHE A 134 9.60 -2.28 -8.96
C PHE A 134 9.31 -2.94 -10.32
N GLY A 135 8.08 -2.81 -10.82
CA GLY A 135 7.68 -3.29 -12.14
C GLY A 135 8.45 -2.59 -13.26
N SER A 136 8.74 -1.30 -13.12
CA SER A 136 9.58 -0.55 -14.07
C SER A 136 11.01 -1.10 -14.11
N THR A 137 11.59 -1.42 -12.95
CA THR A 137 12.89 -2.10 -12.85
C THR A 137 12.89 -3.43 -13.62
N VAL A 138 11.89 -4.29 -13.36
CA VAL A 138 11.76 -5.58 -14.04
C VAL A 138 11.56 -5.37 -15.55
N ALA A 139 10.74 -4.41 -15.95
CA ALA A 139 10.48 -4.11 -17.36
C ALA A 139 11.76 -3.71 -18.11
N ILE A 140 12.61 -2.88 -17.50
CA ILE A 140 13.91 -2.49 -18.10
C ILE A 140 14.81 -3.71 -18.27
N MET A 141 14.95 -4.55 -17.24
CA MET A 141 15.77 -5.77 -17.31
C MET A 141 15.29 -6.71 -18.42
N VAL A 142 13.98 -6.96 -18.47
CA VAL A 142 13.37 -7.84 -19.48
C VAL A 142 13.51 -7.24 -20.87
N ALA A 143 13.22 -5.95 -21.05
CA ALA A 143 13.35 -5.28 -22.34
C ALA A 143 14.79 -5.36 -22.87
N ASN A 144 15.78 -5.15 -22.01
CA ASN A 144 17.19 -5.28 -22.38
C ASN A 144 17.54 -6.70 -22.82
N ASN A 145 17.10 -7.72 -22.08
CA ASN A 145 17.35 -9.10 -22.47
C ASN A 145 16.60 -9.50 -23.75
N VAL A 146 15.40 -8.95 -24.00
CA VAL A 146 14.68 -9.14 -25.26
C VAL A 146 15.46 -8.53 -26.42
N ILE A 147 15.96 -7.30 -26.27
CA ILE A 147 16.81 -6.65 -27.29
C ILE A 147 18.08 -7.49 -27.53
N ASN A 148 18.75 -7.91 -26.46
CA ASN A 148 19.95 -8.75 -26.59
C ASN A 148 19.65 -10.06 -27.33
N LEU A 149 18.52 -10.71 -27.04
CA LEU A 149 18.10 -11.92 -27.72
C LEU A 149 17.82 -11.68 -29.21
N LEU A 150 17.12 -10.59 -29.55
CA LEU A 150 16.82 -10.22 -30.94
C LEU A 150 18.08 -9.86 -31.74
N GLU A 151 19.10 -9.31 -31.08
CA GLU A 151 20.37 -8.90 -31.70
C GLU A 151 21.46 -9.98 -31.61
N ASN A 152 21.14 -11.20 -31.16
CA ASN A 152 22.10 -12.29 -30.90
C ASN A 152 23.28 -11.87 -29.99
N ARG A 153 23.02 -11.00 -29.02
CA ARG A 153 23.97 -10.58 -27.98
C ARG A 153 23.80 -11.45 -26.73
N PRO A 154 24.85 -11.60 -25.90
CA PRO A 154 24.74 -12.31 -24.64
C PRO A 154 23.71 -11.66 -23.72
N MET A 155 22.86 -12.49 -23.10
CA MET A 155 21.90 -12.04 -22.08
C MET A 155 22.64 -11.54 -20.83
N HIS A 156 22.09 -10.51 -20.20
CA HIS A 156 22.54 -10.10 -18.89
C HIS A 156 21.98 -11.08 -17.85
N TRP A 157 22.88 -11.80 -17.19
CA TRP A 157 22.54 -12.63 -16.04
C TRP A 157 22.15 -11.70 -14.89
N HIS A 158 20.96 -11.87 -14.33
CA HIS A 158 20.42 -11.06 -13.24
C HIS A 158 20.42 -11.84 -11.93
#